data_AF-A0A1M3NAZ7-F1
#
_entry.id   AF-A0A1M3NAZ7-F1
#
_cell.length_a   1.000
_cell.length_b   1.000
_cell.length_c   1.000
_cell.angle_alpha   90.00
_cell.angle_beta   90.00
_cell.angle_gamma   90.00
#
_symmetry.space_group_name_H-M   'P 1'
#
loop_
_entity.id
_entity.type
_entity.pdbx_description
1 polymer ?
#
loop_
_entity_poly.entity_id
_entity_poly.type
_entity_poly.pdbx_seq_one_letter_code
_entity_poly.pdbx_strand_id
1 'polypeptide(L)'
;MAPRFVTRRGRSSLPLSMSSATALVAALVVAATIGACGPGEGAQATGPGPRTPATGTAPSATAPLPSTSPTSAPPAGPGTTATSPTPPSPHPPFVGPMKPIAPSAMEGKLREIGLDPAALPPLDKLDAKTLRDVMNTFTKALGVQCSHCHEKDFRAPTAKKKIATRMWNDFTRALALEGSRGAGGESGVIYCDSCHGGRAQLLDRHDPVALGEWMQENYVDKLKRADRKDHGCETCHGDPFEGKILTTRWK
;
A
#
# COMPACT_ATOMS: atom_id res chain seq x y z
N MET A 1 -14.24 -23.51 55.95
CA MET A 1 -14.70 -23.95 54.61
C MET A 1 -13.54 -23.70 53.64
N ALA A 2 -12.93 -24.76 53.12
CA ALA A 2 -11.72 -24.71 52.29
C ALA A 2 -12.04 -25.23 50.88
N PRO A 3 -11.45 -24.66 49.80
CA PRO A 3 -11.70 -25.11 48.44
C PRO A 3 -10.88 -26.36 48.10
N ARG A 4 -11.52 -27.34 47.46
CA ARG A 4 -10.91 -28.56 46.95
C ARG A 4 -10.30 -28.30 45.56
N PHE A 5 -8.99 -28.49 45.46
CA PHE A 5 -8.24 -28.56 44.20
C PHE A 5 -8.56 -29.88 43.48
N VAL A 6 -8.94 -29.81 42.20
CA VAL A 6 -9.07 -30.97 41.31
C VAL A 6 -7.92 -30.93 40.32
N THR A 7 -6.96 -31.83 40.50
CA THR A 7 -5.86 -32.09 39.55
C THR A 7 -6.30 -33.14 38.54
N ARG A 8 -6.36 -32.78 37.24
CA ARG A 8 -6.59 -33.75 36.16
C ARG A 8 -5.28 -34.00 35.41
N ARG A 9 -4.59 -35.09 35.78
CA ARG A 9 -3.56 -35.73 34.95
C ARG A 9 -4.24 -36.64 33.94
N GLY A 10 -3.88 -36.48 32.66
CA GLY A 10 -4.33 -37.36 31.58
C GLY A 10 -3.29 -37.43 30.48
N ARG A 11 -2.29 -38.30 30.66
CA ARG A 11 -1.41 -38.81 29.61
C ARG A 11 -2.23 -39.75 28.72
N SER A 12 -2.12 -39.62 27.40
CA SER A 12 -2.34 -40.73 26.47
C SER A 12 -1.50 -40.51 25.22
N SER A 13 -0.50 -41.37 25.11
CA SER A 13 0.41 -41.57 23.99
C SER A 13 -0.27 -42.46 22.94
N LEU A 14 -0.21 -42.10 21.66
CA LEU A 14 -0.50 -42.98 20.52
C LEU A 14 0.32 -42.54 19.28
N PRO A 15 0.54 -43.43 18.29
CA PRO A 15 1.87 -43.86 17.88
C PRO A 15 2.37 -43.35 16.51
N LEU A 16 3.67 -43.57 16.28
CA LEU A 16 4.32 -43.62 14.96
C LEU A 16 3.53 -44.51 13.99
N SER A 17 3.29 -44.01 12.78
CA SER A 17 2.95 -44.80 11.60
C SER A 17 4.01 -44.56 10.52
N MET A 18 4.99 -45.46 10.46
CA MET A 18 5.81 -45.69 9.27
C MET A 18 5.02 -46.60 8.32
N SER A 19 4.88 -46.20 7.05
CA SER A 19 4.65 -47.14 5.95
C SER A 19 5.47 -46.69 4.74
N SER A 20 6.39 -47.57 4.38
CA SER A 20 7.34 -47.53 3.27
C SER A 20 6.70 -48.00 1.96
N ALA A 21 7.12 -47.42 0.84
CA ALA A 21 7.26 -48.05 -0.49
C ALA A 21 7.89 -47.00 -1.44
N THR A 22 9.22 -46.87 -1.55
CA THR A 22 10.09 -47.60 -2.49
C THR A 22 9.47 -47.82 -3.88
N ALA A 23 9.79 -46.94 -4.83
CA ALA A 23 9.92 -47.29 -6.24
C ALA A 23 11.19 -46.61 -6.78
N LEU A 24 12.11 -47.47 -7.23
CA LEU A 24 13.46 -47.19 -7.66
C LEU A 24 13.55 -47.68 -9.12
N VAL A 25 13.69 -46.78 -10.09
CA VAL A 25 14.16 -47.05 -11.46
C VAL A 25 14.84 -45.76 -11.93
N ALA A 26 16.15 -45.65 -11.77
CA ALA A 26 17.22 -46.06 -12.69
C ALA A 26 17.64 -44.93 -13.65
N ALA A 27 18.95 -44.70 -13.64
CA ALA A 27 19.69 -43.65 -14.31
C ALA A 27 19.61 -43.68 -15.84
N LEU A 28 19.80 -42.52 -16.47
CA LEU A 28 20.76 -42.44 -17.57
C LEU A 28 21.48 -41.08 -17.61
N VAL A 29 22.79 -41.22 -17.75
CA VAL A 29 23.88 -40.24 -17.80
C VAL A 29 23.98 -39.63 -19.20
N VAL A 30 24.24 -38.33 -19.36
CA VAL A 30 25.18 -37.80 -20.40
C VAL A 30 25.84 -36.49 -19.94
N ALA A 31 27.16 -36.60 -19.76
CA ALA A 31 28.27 -35.71 -20.11
C ALA A 31 28.28 -34.19 -19.78
N ALA A 32 29.22 -33.87 -18.89
CA ALA A 32 30.20 -32.79 -18.91
C ALA A 32 30.33 -31.90 -20.17
N THR A 33 30.37 -30.58 -19.94
CA THR A 33 31.39 -29.71 -20.54
C THR A 33 32.03 -28.82 -19.49
N ILE A 34 33.33 -29.02 -19.33
CA ILE A 34 34.29 -28.21 -18.61
C ILE A 34 34.45 -26.89 -19.37
N GLY A 35 34.25 -25.76 -18.69
CA GLY A 35 34.45 -24.41 -19.22
C GLY A 35 35.31 -23.57 -18.29
N ALA A 36 36.62 -23.77 -18.41
CA ALA A 36 37.78 -22.94 -18.07
C ALA A 36 37.65 -21.79 -17.05
N CYS A 37 38.54 -21.84 -16.05
CA CYS A 37 39.10 -20.68 -15.37
C CYS A 37 39.73 -19.69 -16.37
N GLY A 38 39.52 -18.40 -16.13
CA GLY A 38 40.31 -17.31 -16.72
C GLY A 38 40.35 -16.11 -15.78
N PRO A 39 41.54 -15.66 -15.33
CA PRO A 39 41.71 -14.46 -14.51
C PRO A 39 41.71 -13.22 -15.43
N GLY A 40 40.94 -12.20 -15.06
CA GLY A 40 40.89 -10.91 -15.74
C GLY A 40 41.39 -9.81 -14.82
N GLU A 41 42.71 -9.68 -14.77
CA GLU A 41 43.46 -8.57 -14.16
C GLU A 41 43.50 -7.36 -15.11
N GLY A 42 43.40 -6.15 -14.57
CA GLY A 42 43.67 -4.87 -15.26
C GLY A 42 42.40 -4.06 -15.58
N ALA A 43 42.23 -2.79 -15.22
CA ALA A 43 43.23 -1.78 -14.92
C ALA A 43 42.71 -0.77 -13.88
N GLN A 44 43.63 -0.39 -12.98
CA GLN A 44 43.62 0.89 -12.29
C GLN A 44 43.68 2.02 -13.32
N ALA A 45 42.81 3.02 -13.18
CA ALA A 45 43.12 4.38 -13.57
C ALA A 45 42.93 5.27 -12.34
N THR A 46 44.07 5.70 -11.85
CA THR A 46 44.37 6.77 -10.90
C THR A 46 43.62 8.07 -11.19
N GLY A 47 43.21 8.80 -10.14
CA GLY A 47 43.37 10.25 -10.15
C GLY A 47 42.28 11.08 -9.46
N PRO A 48 42.64 12.24 -8.86
CA PRO A 48 42.01 12.76 -7.63
C PRO A 48 41.04 13.91 -7.88
N GLY A 49 40.19 14.20 -6.90
CA GLY A 49 39.55 15.51 -6.82
C GLY A 49 38.49 15.66 -5.73
N PRO A 50 38.80 16.29 -4.59
CA PRO A 50 37.79 16.84 -3.69
C PRO A 50 37.28 18.16 -4.29
N ARG A 51 35.96 18.34 -4.38
CA ARG A 51 35.36 19.67 -4.57
C ARG A 51 34.68 20.10 -3.28
N THR A 52 35.40 20.93 -2.54
CA THR A 52 34.94 21.82 -1.47
C THR A 52 33.95 22.87 -2.01
N PRO A 53 33.25 23.60 -1.14
CA PRO A 53 31.98 24.27 -1.41
C PRO A 53 32.15 25.64 -2.06
N ALA A 54 31.20 26.02 -2.91
CA ALA A 54 31.06 27.41 -3.35
C ALA A 54 30.16 28.16 -2.35
N THR A 55 30.82 28.81 -1.40
CA THR A 55 30.32 29.96 -0.67
C THR A 55 30.22 31.14 -1.64
N GLY A 56 29.02 31.67 -1.87
CA GLY A 56 28.78 32.91 -2.61
C GLY A 56 27.98 33.87 -1.74
N THR A 57 28.67 34.87 -1.19
CA THR A 57 28.12 35.92 -0.32
C THR A 57 28.07 37.26 -1.06
N ALA A 58 26.86 37.85 -1.08
CA ALA A 58 26.51 39.29 -1.07
C ALA A 58 26.83 40.16 -2.32
N PRO A 59 26.29 41.41 -2.47
CA PRO A 59 25.39 42.18 -1.57
C PRO A 59 24.18 42.92 -2.22
N SER A 60 23.30 43.40 -1.33
CA SER A 60 22.58 44.69 -1.24
C SER A 60 22.04 45.47 -2.47
N ALA A 61 20.76 45.85 -2.40
CA ALA A 61 20.25 47.24 -2.24
C ALA A 61 18.73 47.28 -2.58
N THR A 62 17.83 47.61 -1.64
CA THR A 62 17.21 48.95 -1.43
C THR A 62 16.48 49.44 -2.70
N ALA A 63 15.16 49.62 -2.77
CA ALA A 63 14.32 50.49 -1.93
C ALA A 63 12.80 50.21 -2.16
N PRO A 64 11.89 50.81 -1.36
CA PRO A 64 10.44 50.58 -1.37
C PRO A 64 9.69 51.59 -2.26
N LEU A 65 8.51 51.19 -2.76
CA LEU A 65 7.47 52.14 -3.20
C LEU A 65 6.08 51.69 -2.72
N PRO A 66 5.26 52.63 -2.22
CA PRO A 66 3.90 52.38 -1.78
C PRO A 66 2.95 52.47 -2.99
N SER A 67 1.93 51.63 -3.03
CA SER A 67 0.73 51.87 -3.83
C SER A 67 -0.46 51.24 -3.14
N THR A 68 -1.00 52.00 -2.20
CA THR A 68 -2.37 51.92 -1.73
C THR A 68 -3.30 52.26 -2.89
N SER A 69 -4.00 51.25 -3.41
CA SER A 69 -5.25 51.48 -4.14
C SER A 69 -6.40 50.86 -3.34
N PRO A 70 -7.46 51.63 -3.04
CA PRO A 70 -8.64 51.10 -2.39
C PRO A 70 -9.37 50.19 -3.39
N THR A 71 -9.23 48.87 -3.21
CA THR A 71 -10.14 47.94 -3.87
C THR A 71 -11.46 48.01 -3.13
N SER A 72 -12.41 48.70 -3.75
CA SER A 72 -13.82 48.74 -3.38
C SER A 72 -14.30 47.35 -3.00
N ALA A 73 -14.76 47.22 -1.76
CA ALA A 73 -15.45 46.03 -1.28
C ALA A 73 -16.68 45.78 -2.18
N PRO A 74 -16.83 44.59 -2.77
CA PRO A 74 -18.08 44.22 -3.41
C PRO A 74 -19.19 44.16 -2.34
N PRO A 75 -20.43 44.54 -2.68
CA PRO A 75 -21.54 44.51 -1.75
C PRO A 75 -21.74 43.09 -1.22
N ALA A 76 -21.96 42.99 0.09
CA ALA A 76 -22.35 41.78 0.79
C ALA A 76 -23.60 41.21 0.11
N GLY A 77 -23.41 40.18 -0.73
CA GLY A 77 -24.49 39.41 -1.29
C GLY A 77 -25.26 38.70 -0.17
N PRO A 78 -26.57 38.50 -0.33
CA PRO A 78 -27.39 37.79 0.64
C PRO A 78 -26.79 36.40 0.90
N GLY A 79 -26.50 36.12 2.17
CA GLY A 79 -25.81 34.94 2.63
C GLY A 79 -26.43 33.67 2.07
N THR A 80 -25.73 33.05 1.13
CA THR A 80 -26.01 31.68 0.72
C THR A 80 -25.64 30.81 1.90
N THR A 81 -26.65 30.38 2.65
CA THR A 81 -26.52 29.41 3.73
C THR A 81 -25.86 28.18 3.13
N ALA A 82 -24.57 27.98 3.45
CA ALA A 82 -23.84 26.80 3.04
C ALA A 82 -24.50 25.60 3.70
N THR A 83 -25.39 24.93 2.97
CA THR A 83 -25.98 23.67 3.39
C THR A 83 -24.84 22.69 3.59
N SER A 84 -24.52 22.44 4.86
CA SER A 84 -23.55 21.41 5.22
C SER A 84 -24.01 20.10 4.56
N PRO A 85 -23.13 19.42 3.80
CA PRO A 85 -23.51 18.20 3.12
C PRO A 85 -24.06 17.21 4.13
N THR A 86 -25.30 16.77 3.92
CA THR A 86 -25.93 15.74 4.74
C THR A 86 -24.99 14.54 4.81
N PRO A 87 -24.61 14.07 6.02
CA PRO A 87 -23.70 12.94 6.15
C PRO A 87 -24.28 11.72 5.41
N PRO A 88 -23.47 10.99 4.63
CA PRO A 88 -23.94 9.83 3.89
C PRO A 88 -24.60 8.82 4.84
N SER A 89 -25.69 8.20 4.36
CA SER A 89 -26.48 7.22 5.11
C SER A 89 -25.59 6.18 5.82
N PRO A 90 -25.89 5.84 7.09
CA PRO A 90 -25.06 4.98 7.90
C PRO A 90 -25.22 3.54 7.41
N HIS A 91 -24.33 3.10 6.52
CA HIS A 91 -24.06 1.67 6.43
C HIS A 91 -23.52 1.24 7.80
N PRO A 92 -24.10 0.20 8.45
CA PRO A 92 -23.59 -0.28 9.71
C PRO A 92 -22.10 -0.63 9.57
N PRO A 93 -21.27 -0.34 10.58
CA PRO A 93 -19.86 -0.71 10.54
C PRO A 93 -19.76 -2.24 10.35
N PHE A 94 -18.78 -2.66 9.55
CA PHE A 94 -18.46 -4.07 9.45
C PHE A 94 -17.98 -4.56 10.82
N VAL A 95 -18.55 -5.68 11.27
CA VAL A 95 -18.11 -6.42 12.46
C VAL A 95 -17.74 -7.82 12.01
N GLY A 96 -16.52 -8.26 12.27
CA GLY A 96 -16.06 -9.57 11.85
C GLY A 96 -14.55 -9.73 11.83
N PRO A 97 -14.06 -10.96 11.56
CA PRO A 97 -12.64 -11.27 11.66
C PRO A 97 -11.84 -10.43 10.67
N MET A 98 -10.78 -9.77 11.15
CA MET A 98 -9.80 -9.05 10.33
C MET A 98 -8.74 -10.04 9.83
N LYS A 99 -8.49 -10.06 8.52
CA LYS A 99 -7.52 -10.98 7.91
C LYS A 99 -6.16 -10.30 7.79
N PRO A 100 -5.06 -10.95 8.20
CA PRO A 100 -3.72 -10.37 8.05
C PRO A 100 -3.40 -10.15 6.57
N ILE A 101 -2.50 -9.20 6.29
CA ILE A 101 -2.05 -8.94 4.93
C ILE A 101 -1.30 -10.15 4.36
N ALA A 102 -1.49 -10.42 3.06
CA ALA A 102 -0.82 -11.50 2.35
C ALA A 102 -0.40 -11.07 0.93
N PRO A 103 0.55 -11.77 0.29
CA PRO A 103 0.87 -11.55 -1.12
C PRO A 103 -0.38 -11.65 -1.99
N SER A 104 -0.45 -10.85 -3.05
CA SER A 104 -1.64 -10.83 -3.91
C SER A 104 -1.79 -12.12 -4.72
N ALA A 105 -3.01 -12.65 -4.78
CA ALA A 105 -3.37 -13.73 -5.70
C ALA A 105 -3.67 -13.20 -7.12
N MET A 106 -3.67 -11.88 -7.33
CA MET A 106 -4.00 -11.25 -8.62
C MET A 106 -2.78 -11.01 -9.51
N GLU A 107 -1.57 -11.29 -9.05
CA GLU A 107 -0.36 -11.03 -9.84
C GLU A 107 -0.33 -11.74 -11.19
N GLY A 108 -0.78 -13.00 -11.24
CA GLY A 108 -0.89 -13.75 -12.50
C GLY A 108 -1.81 -13.05 -13.50
N LYS A 109 -2.98 -12.59 -13.04
CA LYS A 109 -3.95 -11.86 -13.87
C LYS A 109 -3.41 -10.52 -14.34
N LEU A 110 -2.68 -9.79 -13.50
CA LEU A 110 -2.04 -8.55 -13.92
C LEU A 110 -1.01 -8.80 -15.04
N ARG A 111 -0.21 -9.86 -14.92
CA ARG A 111 0.72 -10.29 -15.97
C ARG A 111 0.00 -10.70 -17.26
N GLU A 112 -1.11 -11.44 -17.17
CA GLU A 112 -1.96 -11.80 -18.31
C GLU A 112 -2.51 -10.57 -19.05
N ILE A 113 -2.81 -9.48 -18.33
CA ILE A 113 -3.27 -8.21 -18.88
C ILE A 113 -2.10 -7.41 -19.53
N GLY A 114 -0.86 -7.87 -19.36
CA GLY A 114 0.35 -7.19 -19.84
C GLY A 114 0.86 -6.11 -18.89
N LEU A 115 0.46 -6.15 -17.61
CA LEU A 115 0.97 -5.27 -16.57
C LEU A 115 2.03 -5.99 -15.73
N ASP A 116 3.12 -5.29 -15.41
CA ASP A 116 4.10 -5.74 -14.43
C ASP A 116 3.59 -5.41 -13.01
N PRO A 117 3.30 -6.41 -12.15
CA PRO A 117 2.87 -6.17 -10.78
C PRO A 117 3.90 -5.37 -9.96
N ALA A 118 5.19 -5.48 -10.30
CA ALA A 118 6.25 -4.75 -9.59
C ALA A 118 6.34 -3.27 -10.02
N ALA A 119 5.82 -2.91 -11.19
CA ALA A 119 5.98 -1.59 -11.80
C ALA A 119 4.66 -1.10 -12.44
N LEU A 120 3.57 -1.17 -11.70
CA LEU A 120 2.25 -0.75 -12.18
C LEU A 120 2.24 0.75 -12.57
N PRO A 121 1.70 1.13 -13.74
CA PRO A 121 1.56 2.52 -14.15
C PRO A 121 0.42 3.22 -13.39
N PRO A 122 0.39 4.56 -13.35
CA PRO A 122 -0.76 5.28 -12.81
C PRO A 122 -2.06 4.89 -13.52
N LEU A 123 -3.16 4.78 -12.76
CA LEU A 123 -4.43 4.24 -13.29
C LEU A 123 -4.98 5.06 -14.47
N ASP A 124 -4.78 6.38 -14.46
CA ASP A 124 -5.21 7.32 -15.51
C ASP A 124 -4.38 7.25 -16.79
N LYS A 125 -3.25 6.52 -16.78
CA LYS A 125 -2.36 6.35 -17.93
C LYS A 125 -2.56 5.01 -18.65
N LEU A 126 -3.46 4.16 -18.17
CA LEU A 126 -3.84 2.93 -18.84
C LEU A 126 -4.68 3.22 -20.08
N ASP A 127 -4.47 2.46 -21.15
CA ASP A 127 -5.37 2.50 -22.30
C ASP A 127 -6.76 1.95 -21.92
N ALA A 128 -7.77 2.29 -22.73
CA ALA A 128 -9.15 1.96 -22.41
C ALA A 128 -9.45 0.45 -22.32
N LYS A 129 -8.70 -0.40 -23.05
CA LYS A 129 -8.88 -1.85 -22.99
C LYS A 129 -8.26 -2.39 -21.70
N THR A 130 -6.99 -2.07 -21.44
CA THR A 130 -6.28 -2.49 -20.23
C THR A 130 -6.98 -2.00 -18.97
N LEU A 131 -7.47 -0.75 -18.97
CA LEU A 131 -8.24 -0.20 -17.85
C LEU A 131 -9.49 -1.03 -17.56
N ARG A 132 -10.22 -1.49 -18.59
CA ARG A 132 -11.40 -2.34 -18.41
C ARG A 132 -11.05 -3.71 -17.83
N ASP A 133 -9.94 -4.29 -18.28
CA ASP A 133 -9.45 -5.57 -17.75
C ASP A 133 -9.01 -5.43 -16.27
N VAL A 134 -8.39 -4.30 -15.90
CA VAL A 134 -8.09 -3.94 -14.51
C VAL A 134 -9.35 -3.72 -13.67
N MET A 135 -10.43 -3.16 -14.23
CA MET A 135 -11.70 -3.06 -13.47
C MET A 135 -12.24 -4.44 -13.08
N ASN A 136 -12.02 -5.47 -13.89
CA ASN A 136 -12.41 -6.85 -13.56
C ASN A 136 -11.54 -7.46 -12.45
N THR A 137 -10.29 -7.02 -12.27
CA THR A 137 -9.47 -7.46 -11.14
C THR A 137 -9.90 -6.75 -9.86
N PHE A 138 -10.33 -5.49 -9.92
CA PHE A 138 -10.89 -4.77 -8.77
C PHE A 138 -12.17 -5.42 -8.24
N THR A 139 -13.12 -5.74 -9.11
CA THR A 139 -14.38 -6.39 -8.71
C THR A 139 -14.12 -7.73 -8.00
N LYS A 140 -13.19 -8.53 -8.55
CA LYS A 140 -12.77 -9.81 -7.96
C LYS A 140 -12.05 -9.64 -6.61
N ALA A 141 -11.09 -8.72 -6.53
CA ALA A 141 -10.29 -8.51 -5.33
C ALA A 141 -11.08 -7.91 -4.16
N LEU A 142 -12.09 -7.08 -4.47
CA LEU A 142 -12.93 -6.41 -3.48
C LEU A 142 -14.27 -7.15 -3.22
N GLY A 143 -14.61 -8.15 -4.03
CA GLY A 143 -15.89 -8.85 -3.93
C GLY A 143 -17.09 -7.94 -4.19
N VAL A 144 -16.97 -7.01 -5.15
CA VAL A 144 -18.03 -6.02 -5.47
C VAL A 144 -18.38 -6.05 -6.94
N GLN A 145 -19.56 -5.52 -7.28
CA GLN A 145 -20.00 -5.30 -8.65
C GLN A 145 -19.58 -3.92 -9.16
N CYS A 146 -19.64 -3.71 -10.48
CA CYS A 146 -19.30 -2.43 -11.13
C CYS A 146 -20.07 -1.24 -10.54
N SER A 147 -21.34 -1.44 -10.22
CA SER A 147 -22.23 -0.44 -9.60
C SER A 147 -21.81 -0.03 -8.19
N HIS A 148 -20.88 -0.75 -7.56
CA HIS A 148 -20.34 -0.33 -6.27
C HIS A 148 -19.57 0.98 -6.40
N CYS A 149 -18.78 1.15 -7.46
CA CYS A 149 -17.94 2.33 -7.69
C CYS A 149 -18.45 3.24 -8.81
N HIS A 150 -19.21 2.70 -9.77
CA HIS A 150 -19.75 3.44 -10.90
C HIS A 150 -21.24 3.71 -10.73
N GLU A 151 -21.69 4.83 -11.29
CA GLU A 151 -23.11 5.13 -11.50
C GLU A 151 -23.50 4.79 -12.95
N LYS A 152 -24.70 5.23 -13.39
CA LYS A 152 -25.17 5.02 -14.77
C LYS A 152 -24.16 5.54 -15.80
N ASP A 153 -23.53 6.69 -15.53
CA ASP A 153 -22.38 7.16 -16.28
C ASP A 153 -21.07 6.64 -15.64
N PHE A 154 -20.41 5.72 -16.34
CA PHE A 154 -19.15 5.12 -15.88
C PHE A 154 -17.98 6.11 -15.88
N ARG A 155 -18.08 7.20 -16.66
CA ARG A 155 -17.04 8.23 -16.75
C ARG A 155 -17.15 9.22 -15.60
N ALA A 156 -18.36 9.48 -15.12
CA ALA A 156 -18.61 10.38 -14.00
C ALA A 156 -17.72 10.05 -12.78
N PRO A 157 -17.16 11.08 -12.12
CA PRO A 157 -16.37 10.89 -10.91
C PRO A 157 -17.29 10.64 -9.72
N THR A 158 -17.19 9.46 -9.10
CA THR A 158 -17.86 9.16 -7.83
C THR A 158 -16.85 9.25 -6.68
N ALA A 159 -17.33 9.38 -5.43
CA ALA A 159 -16.46 9.36 -4.26
C ALA A 159 -15.66 8.05 -4.17
N LYS A 160 -16.30 6.91 -4.41
CA LYS A 160 -15.67 5.59 -4.39
C LYS A 160 -14.65 5.39 -5.51
N LYS A 161 -14.92 5.93 -6.71
CA LYS A 161 -13.96 5.95 -7.81
C LYS A 161 -12.69 6.73 -7.45
N LYS A 162 -12.84 7.91 -6.82
CA LYS A 162 -11.70 8.70 -6.33
C LYS A 162 -10.88 7.94 -5.29
N ILE A 163 -11.55 7.26 -4.35
CA ILE A 163 -10.88 6.41 -3.35
C ILE A 163 -10.11 5.27 -4.03
N ALA A 164 -10.74 4.54 -4.94
CA ALA A 164 -10.09 3.44 -5.67
C ALA A 164 -8.86 3.92 -6.47
N THR A 165 -8.94 5.10 -7.10
CA THR A 165 -7.79 5.71 -7.79
C THR A 165 -6.64 6.01 -6.83
N ARG A 166 -6.92 6.55 -5.63
CA ARG A 166 -5.88 6.76 -4.60
C ARG A 166 -5.31 5.43 -4.08
N MET A 167 -6.16 4.44 -3.81
CA MET A 167 -5.70 3.11 -3.38
C MET A 167 -4.73 2.50 -4.40
N TRP A 168 -5.04 2.61 -5.70
CA TRP A 168 -4.12 2.15 -6.74
C TRP A 168 -2.80 2.93 -6.77
N ASN A 169 -2.89 4.26 -6.78
CA ASN A 169 -1.73 5.11 -6.97
C ASN A 169 -0.80 5.17 -5.77
N ASP A 170 -1.38 5.20 -4.57
CA ASP A 170 -0.66 5.53 -3.35
C ASP A 170 -0.33 4.27 -2.54
N PHE A 171 -1.03 3.15 -2.76
CA PHE A 171 -0.80 1.91 -2.00
C PHE A 171 -0.31 0.77 -2.90
N THR A 172 -1.10 0.29 -3.87
CA THR A 172 -0.71 -0.89 -4.66
C THR A 172 0.55 -0.67 -5.49
N ARG A 173 0.78 0.56 -5.93
CA ARG A 173 2.00 0.95 -6.65
C ARG A 173 3.19 1.23 -5.74
N ALA A 174 2.92 1.87 -4.59
CA ALA A 174 3.97 2.46 -3.78
C ALA A 174 4.43 1.56 -2.64
N LEU A 175 3.72 0.48 -2.32
CA LEU A 175 4.02 -0.41 -1.20
C LEU A 175 4.30 -1.85 -1.64
N ALA A 176 4.96 -2.60 -0.77
CA ALA A 176 5.22 -4.03 -0.88
C ALA A 176 5.34 -4.63 0.51
N LEU A 177 5.25 -5.95 0.60
CA LEU A 177 5.51 -6.65 1.85
C LEU A 177 7.00 -6.54 2.24
N GLU A 178 7.27 -6.51 3.54
CA GLU A 178 8.64 -6.59 4.02
C GLU A 178 9.28 -7.93 3.64
N GLY A 179 10.57 -7.91 3.29
CA GLY A 179 11.35 -9.12 2.94
C GLY A 179 11.12 -9.62 1.51
N SER A 180 10.11 -9.12 0.81
CA SER A 180 9.68 -9.64 -0.48
C SER A 180 10.26 -8.90 -1.70
N ARG A 181 11.24 -8.01 -1.48
CA ARG A 181 12.01 -7.35 -2.54
C ARG A 181 13.50 -7.44 -2.19
N GLY A 182 14.00 -8.67 -2.25
CA GLY A 182 15.42 -9.03 -2.24
C GLY A 182 15.71 -10.00 -3.38
N ALA A 183 16.98 -10.18 -3.74
CA ALA A 183 17.51 -10.90 -4.91
C ALA A 183 17.14 -12.41 -5.05
N GLY A 184 16.08 -12.89 -4.39
CA GLY A 184 15.68 -14.30 -4.28
C GLY A 184 14.27 -14.67 -4.81
N GLY A 185 13.51 -13.74 -5.41
CA GLY A 185 12.46 -14.12 -6.38
C GLY A 185 11.01 -14.30 -5.92
N GLU A 186 10.65 -14.07 -4.65
CA GLU A 186 9.23 -14.05 -4.24
C GLU A 186 8.67 -12.63 -4.33
N SER A 187 7.69 -12.41 -5.21
CA SER A 187 7.02 -11.11 -5.35
C SER A 187 6.08 -10.87 -4.18
N GLY A 188 6.46 -10.02 -3.23
CA GLY A 188 5.48 -9.49 -2.26
C GLY A 188 4.93 -8.16 -2.75
N VAL A 189 4.46 -8.20 -4.00
CA VAL A 189 3.61 -7.15 -4.52
C VAL A 189 2.29 -7.24 -3.78
N ILE A 190 1.85 -6.10 -3.28
CA ILE A 190 0.51 -5.99 -2.72
C ILE A 190 -0.46 -5.51 -3.78
N TYR A 191 -1.70 -5.97 -3.67
CA TYR A 191 -2.80 -5.52 -4.50
C TYR A 191 -4.06 -5.39 -3.65
N CYS A 192 -5.19 -5.04 -4.28
CA CYS A 192 -6.45 -4.83 -3.57
C CYS A 192 -6.82 -6.04 -2.68
N ASP A 193 -6.60 -7.27 -3.14
CA ASP A 193 -6.95 -8.50 -2.41
C ASP A 193 -6.01 -8.79 -1.23
N SER A 194 -4.78 -8.27 -1.24
CA SER A 194 -3.82 -8.41 -0.13
C SER A 194 -4.38 -7.86 1.18
N CYS A 195 -5.08 -6.72 1.11
CA CYS A 195 -5.71 -6.10 2.27
C CYS A 195 -7.20 -6.42 2.36
N HIS A 196 -7.91 -6.41 1.23
CA HIS A 196 -9.37 -6.58 1.24
C HIS A 196 -9.80 -8.04 1.39
N GLY A 197 -8.99 -9.01 0.98
CA GLY A 197 -9.31 -10.43 1.12
C GLY A 197 -10.67 -10.84 0.51
N GLY A 198 -11.08 -10.19 -0.58
CA GLY A 198 -12.34 -10.43 -1.27
C GLY A 198 -13.54 -9.63 -0.76
N ARG A 199 -13.35 -8.58 0.07
CA ARG A 199 -14.46 -7.77 0.61
C ARG A 199 -14.14 -6.27 0.65
N ALA A 200 -15.12 -5.42 0.31
CA ALA A 200 -14.93 -3.97 0.30
C ALA A 200 -14.69 -3.36 1.68
N GLN A 201 -15.34 -3.90 2.72
CA GLN A 201 -15.10 -3.53 4.11
C GLN A 201 -14.31 -4.65 4.77
N LEU A 202 -13.15 -4.32 5.32
CA LEU A 202 -12.20 -5.32 5.82
C LEU A 202 -11.83 -5.14 7.30
N LEU A 203 -11.94 -3.92 7.82
CA LEU A 203 -11.56 -3.56 9.18
C LEU A 203 -12.80 -3.53 10.05
N ASP A 204 -12.68 -4.15 11.21
CA ASP A 204 -13.66 -4.03 12.25
C ASP A 204 -13.41 -2.76 13.04
N ARG A 205 -14.43 -1.90 13.14
CA ARG A 205 -14.31 -0.56 13.77
C ARG A 205 -15.09 -0.45 15.07
N HIS A 206 -15.59 -1.55 15.64
CA HIS A 206 -16.31 -1.49 16.92
C HIS A 206 -15.38 -1.19 18.11
N ASP A 207 -14.11 -1.61 18.04
CA ASP A 207 -13.10 -1.34 19.06
C ASP A 207 -11.89 -0.65 18.41
N PRO A 208 -11.75 0.68 18.55
CA PRO A 208 -10.67 1.43 17.91
C PRO A 208 -9.29 1.13 18.50
N VAL A 209 -9.21 0.65 19.75
CA VAL A 209 -7.94 0.32 20.40
C VAL A 209 -7.42 -0.99 19.83
N ALA A 210 -8.25 -2.03 19.85
CA ALA A 210 -7.92 -3.32 19.26
C ALA A 210 -7.62 -3.19 17.75
N LEU A 211 -8.37 -2.35 17.04
CA LEU A 211 -8.10 -2.04 15.64
C LEU A 211 -6.71 -1.39 15.45
N GLY A 212 -6.35 -0.43 16.31
CA GLY A 212 -5.04 0.25 16.22
C GLY A 212 -3.88 -0.72 16.38
N GLU A 213 -3.93 -1.59 17.39
CA GLU A 213 -2.92 -2.63 17.62
C GLU A 213 -2.84 -3.60 16.44
N TRP A 214 -4.00 -4.06 15.95
CA TRP A 214 -4.07 -4.94 14.79
C TRP A 214 -3.48 -4.28 13.53
N MET A 215 -3.69 -2.98 13.35
CA MET A 215 -3.15 -2.21 12.22
C MET A 215 -1.65 -2.00 12.26
N GLN A 216 -1.11 -1.77 13.45
CA GLN A 216 0.33 -1.70 13.64
C GLN A 216 0.98 -3.02 13.21
N GLU A 217 0.52 -4.14 13.78
CA GLU A 217 1.10 -5.45 13.55
C GLU A 217 0.94 -5.93 12.09
N ASN A 218 -0.22 -5.66 11.48
CA ASN A 218 -0.54 -6.26 10.18
C ASN A 218 -0.23 -5.36 8.98
N TYR A 219 -0.27 -4.03 9.12
CA TYR A 219 0.03 -3.12 8.02
C TYR A 219 1.30 -2.32 8.23
N VAL A 220 1.44 -1.62 9.35
CA VAL A 220 2.58 -0.70 9.55
C VAL A 220 3.90 -1.48 9.56
N ASP A 221 3.98 -2.53 10.37
CA ASP A 221 5.21 -3.30 10.55
C ASP A 221 5.55 -4.17 9.32
N LYS A 222 4.54 -4.54 8.51
CA LYS A 222 4.70 -5.49 7.39
C LYS A 222 4.81 -4.85 6.02
N LEU A 223 4.55 -3.55 5.89
CA LEU A 223 4.57 -2.85 4.60
C LEU A 223 5.77 -1.94 4.49
N LYS A 224 6.47 -2.00 3.35
CA LYS A 224 7.55 -1.07 3.01
C LYS A 224 7.25 -0.38 1.70
N ARG A 225 7.85 0.81 1.50
CA ARG A 225 7.75 1.47 0.21
C ARG A 225 8.49 0.69 -0.85
N ALA A 226 7.87 0.56 -2.02
CA ALA A 226 8.44 -0.04 -3.21
C ALA A 226 9.72 0.68 -3.67
N ASP A 227 9.80 2.00 -3.45
CA ASP A 227 10.97 2.82 -3.77
C ASP A 227 12.08 2.78 -2.70
N ARG A 228 11.93 1.95 -1.66
CA ARG A 228 12.85 1.79 -0.53
C ARG A 228 13.11 3.06 0.28
N LYS A 229 12.27 4.09 0.13
CA LYS A 229 12.28 5.23 1.05
C LYS A 229 11.61 4.84 2.36
N ASP A 230 11.91 5.61 3.40
CA ASP A 230 11.24 5.47 4.67
C ASP A 230 9.72 5.72 4.51
N HIS A 231 8.90 4.88 5.13
CA HIS A 231 7.49 5.19 5.34
C HIS A 231 7.37 5.95 6.67
N GLY A 232 6.53 6.98 6.70
CA GLY A 232 6.14 7.68 7.91
C GLY A 232 4.63 7.63 8.11
N CYS A 233 4.14 8.15 9.23
CA CYS A 233 2.70 8.30 9.49
C CYS A 233 2.01 9.03 8.33
N GLU A 234 2.70 10.00 7.74
CA GLU A 234 2.23 10.80 6.62
C GLU A 234 2.08 10.03 5.30
N THR A 235 2.81 8.91 5.16
CA THR A 235 2.71 8.07 3.96
C THR A 235 1.36 7.35 3.90
N CYS A 236 0.75 7.03 5.05
CA CYS A 236 -0.52 6.32 5.12
C CYS A 236 -1.71 7.23 5.46
N HIS A 237 -1.49 8.28 6.26
CA HIS A 237 -2.56 9.17 6.74
C HIS A 237 -2.66 10.49 5.98
N GLY A 238 -1.74 10.79 5.05
CA GLY A 238 -1.66 12.07 4.37
C GLY A 238 -0.86 13.09 5.18
N ASP A 239 -1.09 14.39 4.99
CA ASP A 239 -0.31 15.41 5.69
C ASP A 239 -0.39 15.22 7.22
N PRO A 240 0.75 15.35 7.93
CA PRO A 240 0.78 15.20 9.38
C PRO A 240 -0.22 16.18 9.99
N PHE A 241 -0.95 15.74 11.01
CA PHE A 241 -1.91 16.58 11.71
C PHE A 241 -1.26 17.90 12.14
N GLU A 242 -1.68 19.00 11.52
CA GLU A 242 -1.22 20.33 11.90
C GLU A 242 -1.85 20.73 13.24
N GLY A 243 -1.26 20.26 14.35
CA GLY A 243 -1.73 20.61 15.70
C GLY A 243 -1.80 22.12 15.98
N LYS A 244 -1.11 22.93 15.16
CA LYS A 244 -1.23 24.40 15.18
C LYS A 244 -2.67 24.88 14.97
N ILE A 245 -3.49 24.17 14.20
CA ILE A 245 -4.89 24.58 13.96
C ILE A 245 -5.73 24.58 15.24
N LEU A 246 -5.45 23.67 16.17
CA LEU A 246 -6.08 23.65 17.49
C LEU A 246 -5.66 24.86 18.34
N THR A 247 -4.41 25.28 18.22
CA THR A 247 -3.89 26.43 18.97
C THR A 247 -4.35 27.79 18.44
N THR A 248 -4.68 27.88 17.15
CA THR A 248 -5.06 29.16 16.49
C THR A 248 -6.56 29.39 16.43
N ARG A 249 -7.40 28.35 16.35
CA ARG A 249 -8.86 28.49 16.19
C ARG A 249 -9.67 28.39 17.48
N TRP A 250 -9.06 28.01 18.60
CA TRP A 250 -9.74 27.85 19.89
C TRP A 250 -9.31 28.92 20.93
N LYS A 251 -8.88 30.08 20.46
CA LYS A 251 -8.78 31.31 21.26
C LYS A 251 -9.94 32.23 20.91
#